data_AF-A0A0Q4FB72-F1
#
_entry.id   AF-A0A0Q4FB72-F1
#
_cell.length_a   1.000
_cell.length_b   1.000
_cell.length_c   1.000
_cell.angle_alpha   90.00
_cell.angle_beta   90.00
_cell.angle_gamma   90.00
#
_symmetry.space_group_name_H-M   'P 1'
#
loop_
_entity.id
_entity.type
_entity.pdbx_description
1 polymer ?
#
loop_
_entity_poly.entity_id
_entity_poly.type
_entity_poly.pdbx_seq_one_letter_code
_entity_poly.pdbx_strand_id
1 'polypeptide(L)'
;MVFGVERETRTTVDLGKVRTLSDILSMEGVANAALSAAIANMVLAYERSSGQNLHHSKYITSGESKARVHADPAIAAAATYATTKTRYAKKYVGGSAIGFCFYILSRIDLNAAHEYLDKVCMGENLKRNDPAHSVRERLLNEGKQRDKKVSVILRGWTFYRRNRSVAPTNLPASLPFPAVF
;
A
#
# COMPACT_ATOMS: atom_id res chain seq x y z
N MET A 1 -7.63 5.18 46.68
CA MET A 1 -7.31 3.92 45.95
C MET A 1 -6.75 4.31 44.60
N VAL A 2 -5.49 3.96 44.34
CA VAL A 2 -4.76 4.26 43.11
C VAL A 2 -4.53 2.94 42.38
N PHE A 3 -5.01 2.85 41.14
CA PHE A 3 -4.60 1.88 40.13
C PHE A 3 -4.25 2.75 38.92
N GLY A 4 -2.99 2.99 38.58
CA GLY A 4 -2.08 1.97 38.08
C GLY A 4 -2.22 1.80 36.55
N VAL A 5 -2.44 2.88 35.80
CA VAL A 5 -2.33 2.86 34.33
C VAL A 5 -0.84 2.99 33.97
N GLU A 6 -0.32 1.98 33.30
CA GLU A 6 1.04 1.93 32.79
C GLU A 6 1.30 3.11 31.85
N ARG A 7 2.18 4.02 32.31
CA ARG A 7 2.64 5.20 31.57
C ARG A 7 3.80 4.78 30.65
N GLU A 8 3.51 4.29 29.46
CA GLU A 8 4.53 4.19 28.38
C GLU A 8 4.58 5.42 27.46
N THR A 9 3.90 6.51 27.82
CA THR A 9 3.94 7.76 27.03
C THR A 9 4.42 8.93 27.87
N ARG A 10 5.68 8.87 28.32
CA ARG A 10 6.39 10.09 28.76
C ARG A 10 7.91 9.96 28.82
N THR A 11 8.52 9.63 27.68
CA THR A 11 9.97 9.83 27.49
C THR A 11 10.21 10.71 26.26
N THR A 12 9.74 11.96 26.36
CA THR A 12 10.19 13.07 25.51
C THR A 12 10.67 14.17 26.44
N VAL A 13 11.80 13.89 27.08
CA VAL A 13 12.62 14.88 27.78
C VAL A 13 13.96 14.89 27.07
N ASP A 14 14.30 16.10 26.63
CA ASP A 14 15.58 16.60 26.14
C ASP A 14 16.00 16.51 24.66
N LEU A 15 16.66 17.61 24.30
CA LEU A 15 16.94 18.20 23.00
C LEU A 15 17.58 17.28 21.96
N GLY A 16 16.96 17.27 20.77
CA GLY A 16 17.50 16.66 19.55
C GLY A 16 16.34 16.12 18.72
N LYS A 17 16.24 16.54 17.45
CA LYS A 17 15.21 16.16 16.45
C LYS A 17 14.42 14.89 16.83
N VAL A 18 13.11 15.03 17.10
CA VAL A 18 12.22 13.90 17.42
C VAL A 18 12.43 12.80 16.39
N ARG A 19 12.98 11.66 16.83
CA ARG A 19 13.24 10.50 15.97
C ARG A 19 11.92 10.08 15.34
N THR A 20 11.83 10.17 14.02
CA THR A 20 10.62 9.76 13.30
C THR A 20 10.51 8.24 13.30
N LEU A 21 9.31 7.71 13.05
CA LEU A 21 9.12 6.25 12.93
C LEU A 21 10.07 5.62 11.91
N SER A 22 10.35 6.33 10.81
CA SER A 22 11.34 5.94 9.81
C SER A 22 12.75 5.81 10.40
N ASP A 23 13.16 6.75 11.25
CA ASP A 23 14.48 6.73 11.90
C ASP A 23 14.58 5.56 12.88
N ILE A 24 13.51 5.28 13.63
CA ILE A 24 13.43 4.15 14.57
C ILE A 24 13.58 2.82 13.82
N LEU A 25 12.77 2.59 12.79
CA LEU A 25 12.81 1.38 11.99
C LEU A 25 14.14 1.23 11.22
N SER A 26 14.76 2.33 10.80
CA SER A 26 16.07 2.30 10.14
C SER A 26 17.18 1.85 11.10
N MET A 27 17.16 2.31 12.35
CA MET A 27 18.11 1.88 13.38
C MET A 27 17.96 0.39 13.71
N GLU A 28 16.77 -0.17 13.54
CA GLU A 28 16.46 -1.59 13.75
C GLU A 28 16.78 -2.47 12.53
N GLY A 29 17.37 -1.90 11.48
CA GLY A 29 17.78 -2.63 10.28
C GLY A 29 16.63 -2.96 9.31
N VAL A 30 15.45 -2.34 9.47
CA VAL A 30 14.33 -2.57 8.56
C VAL A 30 14.62 -1.92 7.20
N ALA A 31 14.69 -2.75 6.16
CA ALA A 31 14.84 -2.28 4.79
C ALA A 31 13.67 -1.35 4.40
N ASN A 32 13.99 -0.24 3.74
CA ASN A 32 13.02 0.75 3.28
C ASN A 32 12.10 1.27 4.41
N ALA A 33 12.62 1.44 5.63
CA ALA A 33 11.91 1.86 6.84
C ALA A 33 10.77 2.88 6.65
N ALA A 34 11.03 3.98 5.94
CA ALA A 34 10.02 5.01 5.68
C ALA A 34 8.84 4.50 4.83
N LEU A 35 9.12 3.64 3.84
CA LEU A 35 8.13 3.05 2.97
C LEU A 35 7.37 1.93 3.68
N SER A 36 8.07 1.09 4.45
CA SER A 36 7.48 0.06 5.31
C SER A 36 6.50 0.67 6.31
N ALA A 37 6.87 1.77 6.97
CA ALA A 37 5.97 2.53 7.84
C ALA A 37 4.74 3.07 7.09
N ALA A 38 4.92 3.61 5.89
CA ALA A 38 3.81 4.12 5.07
C ALA A 38 2.85 2.99 4.63
N ILE A 39 3.36 1.82 4.27
CA ILE A 39 2.56 0.66 3.90
C ILE A 39 1.82 0.13 5.14
N ALA A 40 2.50 -0.02 6.28
CA ALA A 40 1.87 -0.43 7.54
C ALA A 40 0.71 0.49 7.95
N ASN A 41 0.89 1.81 7.84
CA ASN A 41 -0.19 2.77 8.04
C ASN A 41 -1.38 2.52 7.11
N MET A 42 -1.14 2.21 5.84
CA MET A 42 -2.22 1.94 4.88
C MET A 42 -2.95 0.63 5.19
N VAL A 43 -2.22 -0.42 5.59
CA VAL A 43 -2.80 -1.71 6.01
C VAL A 43 -3.65 -1.56 7.26
N LEU A 44 -3.13 -0.87 8.29
CA LEU A 44 -3.86 -0.58 9.52
C LEU A 44 -5.11 0.28 9.26
N ALA A 45 -5.02 1.29 8.40
CA ALA A 45 -6.17 2.11 8.01
C ALA A 45 -7.22 1.28 7.27
N TYR A 46 -6.75 0.39 6.40
CA TYR A 46 -7.57 -0.52 5.63
C TYR A 46 -8.33 -1.48 6.55
N GLU A 47 -7.66 -2.14 7.48
CA GLU A 47 -8.27 -3.05 8.46
C GLU A 47 -9.28 -2.34 9.36
N ARG A 48 -8.94 -1.16 9.89
CA ARG A 48 -9.86 -0.37 10.72
C ARG A 48 -11.11 0.07 9.97
N SER A 49 -11.01 0.26 8.66
CA SER A 49 -12.14 0.60 7.81
C SER A 49 -12.97 -0.62 7.37
N SER A 50 -12.66 -1.83 7.86
CA SER A 50 -13.22 -3.09 7.34
C SER A 50 -13.08 -3.20 5.82
N GLY A 51 -11.95 -2.73 5.28
CA GLY A 51 -11.69 -2.70 3.86
C GLY A 51 -12.56 -1.74 3.05
N GLN A 52 -13.12 -0.68 3.66
CA GLN A 52 -13.92 0.28 2.91
C GLN A 52 -13.12 1.49 2.44
N ASN A 53 -12.14 1.98 3.22
CA ASN A 53 -11.47 3.25 2.94
C ASN A 53 -10.06 3.36 3.58
N LEU A 54 -9.19 4.18 3.01
CA LEU A 54 -7.87 4.50 3.58
C LEU A 54 -7.87 5.75 4.50
N HIS A 55 -9.04 6.34 4.75
CA HIS A 55 -9.19 7.64 5.42
C HIS A 55 -8.77 7.62 6.91
N HIS A 56 -8.80 6.45 7.56
CA HIS A 56 -8.41 6.30 8.96
C HIS A 56 -6.90 6.35 9.22
N SER A 57 -6.07 6.56 8.18
CA SER A 57 -4.61 6.62 8.31
C SER A 57 -4.10 7.70 9.27
N LYS A 58 -4.90 8.75 9.55
CA LYS A 58 -4.51 9.84 10.47
C LYS A 58 -4.60 9.46 11.95
N TYR A 59 -5.32 8.39 12.28
CA TYR A 59 -5.53 7.94 13.67
C TYR A 59 -4.56 6.82 14.08
N ILE A 60 -3.57 6.52 13.25
CA ILE A 60 -2.61 5.44 13.50
C ILE A 60 -1.41 6.04 14.20
N THR A 61 -1.08 5.49 15.36
CA THR A 61 0.08 5.94 16.13
C THR A 61 1.37 5.35 15.57
N SER A 62 2.50 6.00 15.84
CA SER A 62 3.82 5.48 15.44
C SER A 62 4.11 4.12 16.08
N GLY A 63 3.65 3.89 17.31
CA GLY A 63 3.79 2.62 18.02
C GLY A 63 3.04 1.48 17.34
N GLU A 64 1.80 1.71 16.88
CA GLU A 64 1.01 0.71 16.17
C GLU A 64 1.65 0.29 14.85
N SER A 65 2.16 1.26 14.09
CA SER A 65 2.81 0.98 12.81
C SER A 65 4.14 0.27 13.00
N LYS A 66 4.89 0.61 14.05
CA LYS A 66 6.10 -0.13 14.44
C LYS A 66 5.76 -1.59 14.77
N ALA A 67 4.81 -1.79 15.67
CA ALA A 67 4.36 -3.13 16.08
C ALA A 67 3.91 -3.96 14.87
N ARG A 68 3.20 -3.33 13.93
CA ARG A 68 2.76 -3.97 12.69
C ARG A 68 3.93 -4.37 11.78
N VAL A 69 4.92 -3.52 11.59
CA VAL A 69 6.10 -3.83 10.77
C VAL A 69 6.90 -5.01 11.36
N HIS A 70 7.01 -5.10 12.69
CA HIS A 70 7.67 -6.25 13.33
C HIS A 70 6.83 -7.53 13.27
N ALA A 71 5.51 -7.41 13.42
CA ALA A 71 4.62 -8.55 13.40
C ALA A 71 4.49 -9.19 12.01
N ASP A 72 4.66 -8.40 10.94
CA ASP A 72 4.45 -8.86 9.56
C ASP A 72 5.64 -8.54 8.63
N PRO A 73 6.57 -9.50 8.45
CA PRO A 73 7.69 -9.36 7.53
C PRO A 73 7.29 -9.12 6.06
N ALA A 74 6.06 -9.49 5.66
CA ALA A 74 5.59 -9.27 4.29
C ALA A 74 5.46 -7.77 3.96
N ILE A 75 5.33 -6.90 4.97
CA ILE A 75 5.35 -5.44 4.77
C ILE A 75 6.73 -4.97 4.30
N ALA A 76 7.81 -5.50 4.88
CA ALA A 76 9.17 -5.18 4.46
C ALA A 76 9.46 -5.72 3.05
N ALA A 77 8.96 -6.92 2.73
CA ALA A 77 9.04 -7.47 1.37
C ALA A 77 8.28 -6.59 0.36
N ALA A 78 7.06 -6.17 0.70
CA ALA A 78 6.26 -5.27 -0.13
C ALA A 78 6.90 -3.88 -0.31
N ALA A 79 7.56 -3.35 0.72
CA ALA A 79 8.34 -2.12 0.62
C ALA A 79 9.52 -2.29 -0.34
N THR A 80 10.22 -3.43 -0.27
CA THR A 80 11.34 -3.74 -1.17
C THR A 80 10.87 -3.85 -2.62
N TYR A 81 9.78 -4.58 -2.87
CA TYR A 81 9.14 -4.64 -4.18
C TYR A 81 8.78 -3.24 -4.70
N ALA A 82 8.10 -2.45 -3.88
CA ALA A 82 7.70 -1.10 -4.24
C ALA A 82 8.88 -0.19 -4.57
N THR A 83 10.00 -0.25 -3.83
CA THR A 83 11.19 0.55 -4.14
C THR A 83 11.74 0.23 -5.54
N THR A 84 11.80 -1.06 -5.92
CA THR A 84 12.27 -1.45 -7.26
C THR A 84 11.34 -0.98 -8.38
N LYS A 85 10.01 -1.05 -8.18
CA LYS A 85 9.02 -0.73 -9.21
C LYS A 85 8.67 0.75 -9.28
N THR A 86 8.88 1.51 -8.20
CA THR A 86 8.60 2.95 -8.15
C THR A 86 9.36 3.71 -9.23
N ARG A 87 10.57 3.29 -9.62
CA ARG A 87 11.34 3.96 -10.69
C ARG A 87 10.56 4.02 -12.02
N TYR A 88 9.78 3.00 -12.33
CA TYR A 88 8.98 2.90 -13.56
C TYR A 88 7.61 3.59 -13.43
N ALA A 89 7.07 3.65 -12.21
CA ALA A 89 5.72 4.13 -11.94
C ALA A 89 5.63 5.55 -11.34
N LYS A 90 6.75 6.16 -10.96
CA LYS A 90 6.82 7.45 -10.21
C LYS A 90 6.00 8.58 -10.82
N LYS A 91 5.84 8.60 -12.14
CA LYS A 91 5.07 9.63 -12.87
C LYS A 91 3.57 9.58 -12.55
N TYR A 92 3.02 8.41 -12.23
CA TYR A 92 1.58 8.21 -12.09
C TYR A 92 1.17 7.50 -10.79
N VAL A 93 2.01 6.71 -10.12
CA VAL A 93 1.70 6.10 -8.81
C VAL A 93 2.90 6.21 -7.85
N GLY A 94 2.62 6.53 -6.59
CA GLY A 94 3.63 6.57 -5.52
C GLY A 94 3.94 5.18 -4.96
N GLY A 95 5.17 4.97 -4.52
CA GLY A 95 5.64 3.67 -4.03
C GLY A 95 4.80 3.08 -2.89
N SER A 96 4.25 3.90 -1.99
CA SER A 96 3.40 3.40 -0.89
C SER A 96 2.11 2.77 -1.39
N ALA A 97 1.51 3.31 -2.45
CA ALA A 97 0.33 2.72 -3.08
C ALA A 97 0.67 1.40 -3.79
N ILE A 98 1.83 1.31 -4.45
CA ILE A 98 2.31 0.07 -5.10
C ILE A 98 2.56 -1.00 -4.06
N GLY A 99 3.29 -0.67 -2.99
CA GLY A 99 3.61 -1.60 -1.92
C GLY A 99 2.36 -2.07 -1.16
N PHE A 100 1.43 -1.16 -0.88
CA PHE A 100 0.14 -1.53 -0.31
C PHE A 100 -0.66 -2.48 -1.22
N CYS A 101 -0.77 -2.16 -2.52
CA CYS A 101 -1.46 -3.05 -3.45
C CYS A 101 -0.77 -4.40 -3.52
N PHE A 102 0.57 -4.44 -3.65
CA PHE A 102 1.33 -5.68 -3.68
C PHE A 102 1.07 -6.52 -2.43
N TYR A 103 1.13 -5.92 -1.24
CA TYR A 103 0.85 -6.60 0.02
C TYR A 103 -0.55 -7.23 0.06
N ILE A 104 -1.59 -6.52 -0.39
CA ILE A 104 -2.96 -7.04 -0.40
C ILE A 104 -3.11 -8.16 -1.44
N LEU A 105 -2.56 -7.96 -2.64
CA LEU A 105 -2.71 -8.91 -3.74
C LEU A 105 -1.90 -10.19 -3.51
N SER A 106 -0.71 -10.08 -2.91
CA SER A 106 0.17 -11.23 -2.63
C SER A 106 -0.41 -12.20 -1.60
N ARG A 107 -1.30 -11.72 -0.72
CA ARG A 107 -2.06 -12.58 0.21
C ARG A 107 -3.11 -13.45 -0.49
N ILE A 108 -3.49 -13.10 -1.71
CA ILE A 108 -4.43 -13.89 -2.54
C ILE A 108 -3.64 -14.83 -3.43
N ASP A 109 -2.72 -14.28 -4.23
CA ASP A 109 -1.86 -15.02 -5.15
C ASP A 109 -0.59 -14.21 -5.42
N LEU A 110 0.54 -14.66 -4.87
CA LEU A 110 1.83 -13.97 -4.97
C LEU A 110 2.32 -13.85 -6.42
N ASN A 111 2.21 -14.92 -7.21
CA ASN A 111 2.77 -14.98 -8.56
C ASN A 111 1.95 -14.09 -9.50
N ALA A 112 0.63 -14.21 -9.45
CA ALA A 112 -0.25 -13.37 -10.26
C ALA A 112 -0.13 -11.90 -9.84
N ALA A 113 0.02 -11.59 -8.55
CA ALA A 113 0.21 -10.22 -8.06
C ALA A 113 1.47 -9.58 -8.65
N HIS A 114 2.57 -10.34 -8.69
CA HIS A 114 3.82 -9.94 -9.32
C HIS A 114 3.62 -9.63 -10.81
N GLU A 115 3.02 -10.57 -11.56
CA GLU A 115 2.84 -10.42 -13.00
C GLU A 115 1.95 -9.21 -13.33
N TYR A 116 0.83 -9.05 -12.62
CA TYR A 116 -0.10 -7.95 -12.83
C TYR A 116 0.53 -6.59 -12.51
N LEU A 117 1.16 -6.45 -11.34
CA LEU A 117 1.76 -5.17 -10.94
C LEU A 117 2.99 -4.83 -11.78
N ASP A 118 3.74 -5.84 -12.25
CA ASP A 118 4.84 -5.63 -13.18
C ASP A 118 4.33 -5.10 -14.52
N LYS A 119 3.25 -5.68 -15.09
CA LYS A 119 2.60 -5.15 -16.29
C LYS A 119 2.09 -3.73 -16.09
N VAL A 120 1.47 -3.42 -14.95
CA VAL A 120 0.99 -2.06 -14.65
C VAL A 120 2.15 -1.07 -14.53
N CYS A 121 3.23 -1.43 -13.82
CA CYS A 121 4.36 -0.54 -13.54
C CYS A 121 5.31 -0.36 -14.73
N MET A 122 5.72 -1.46 -15.36
CA MET A 122 6.72 -1.49 -16.42
C MET A 122 6.11 -1.25 -17.80
N GLY A 123 4.88 -1.74 -18.01
CA GLY A 123 4.19 -1.61 -19.29
C GLY A 123 4.66 -2.59 -20.36
N GLU A 124 5.41 -3.62 -19.99
CA GLU A 124 5.93 -4.63 -20.92
C GLU A 124 4.84 -5.63 -21.33
N ASN A 125 4.86 -6.00 -22.62
CA ASN A 125 3.96 -6.99 -23.23
C ASN A 125 2.44 -6.64 -23.22
N LEU A 126 2.09 -5.36 -23.19
CA LEU A 126 0.69 -4.91 -23.18
C LEU A 126 0.06 -4.98 -24.58
N LYS A 127 -0.81 -5.97 -24.80
CA LYS A 127 -1.81 -5.89 -25.88
C LYS A 127 -2.87 -4.86 -25.48
N ARG A 128 -3.44 -4.13 -26.44
CA ARG A 128 -4.42 -3.05 -26.22
C ARG A 128 -5.68 -3.48 -25.42
N ASN A 129 -5.92 -4.79 -25.33
CA ASN A 129 -7.02 -5.41 -24.57
C ASN A 129 -6.62 -5.94 -23.16
N ASP A 130 -5.37 -5.75 -22.73
CA ASP A 130 -4.93 -6.20 -21.40
C ASP A 130 -5.49 -5.25 -20.31
N PRO A 131 -6.17 -5.77 -19.28
CA PRO A 131 -6.64 -4.98 -18.14
C PRO A 131 -5.55 -4.11 -17.50
N ALA A 132 -4.29 -4.54 -17.50
CA ALA A 132 -3.16 -3.77 -16.97
C ALA A 132 -2.87 -2.50 -17.79
N HIS A 133 -3.14 -2.51 -19.10
CA HIS A 133 -3.00 -1.34 -19.97
C HIS A 133 -4.05 -0.28 -19.62
N SER A 134 -5.31 -0.71 -19.52
CA SER A 134 -6.45 0.13 -19.15
C SER A 134 -6.27 0.77 -17.76
N VAL A 135 -5.72 0.01 -16.80
CA VAL A 135 -5.38 0.52 -15.46
C VAL A 135 -4.31 1.59 -15.55
N ARG A 136 -3.24 1.35 -16.32
CA ARG A 136 -2.15 2.31 -16.47
C ARG A 136 -2.63 3.63 -17.12
N GLU A 137 -3.38 3.56 -18.22
CA GLU A 137 -3.96 4.75 -18.86
C GLU A 137 -4.85 5.52 -17.89
N ARG A 138 -5.69 4.82 -17.12
CA ARG A 138 -6.53 5.46 -16.13
C ARG A 138 -5.73 6.11 -15.00
N LEU A 139 -4.66 5.47 -14.52
CA LEU A 139 -3.78 6.05 -13.51
C LEU A 139 -3.02 7.30 -13.99
N LEU A 140 -2.72 7.38 -15.28
CA LEU A 140 -2.14 8.57 -15.92
C LEU A 140 -3.13 9.74 -15.97
N ASN A 141 -4.42 9.44 -16.21
CA ASN A 141 -5.49 10.44 -16.25
C ASN A 141 -6.07 10.78 -14.86
N GLU A 142 -5.83 9.94 -13.85
CA GLU A 142 -6.33 10.15 -12.49
C GLU A 142 -5.51 11.20 -11.73
N GLY A 143 -6.19 12.07 -10.99
CA GLY A 143 -5.56 13.14 -10.21
C GLY A 143 -4.61 12.63 -9.10
N LYS A 144 -4.01 13.53 -8.33
CA LYS A 144 -2.99 13.17 -7.31
C LYS A 144 -3.52 12.35 -6.10
N GLN A 145 -4.82 12.06 -6.04
CA GLN A 145 -5.44 11.36 -4.91
C GLN A 145 -5.02 9.89 -4.86
N ARG A 146 -4.27 9.54 -3.80
CA ARG A 146 -3.72 8.20 -3.59
C ARG A 146 -4.79 7.12 -3.52
N ASP A 147 -5.89 7.37 -2.81
CA ASP A 147 -6.92 6.37 -2.54
C ASP A 147 -7.67 5.97 -3.82
N LYS A 148 -7.86 6.92 -4.75
CA LYS A 148 -8.39 6.65 -6.09
C LYS A 148 -7.45 5.79 -6.92
N LYS A 149 -6.14 6.03 -6.84
CA LYS A 149 -5.15 5.22 -7.56
C LYS A 149 -5.12 3.78 -7.05
N VAL A 150 -5.15 3.60 -5.75
CA VAL A 150 -5.24 2.28 -5.11
C VAL A 150 -6.52 1.56 -5.57
N SER A 151 -7.68 2.24 -5.57
CA SER A 151 -8.92 1.61 -5.99
C SER A 151 -8.91 1.21 -7.48
N VAL A 152 -8.32 2.02 -8.37
CA VAL A 152 -8.14 1.67 -9.79
C VAL A 152 -7.28 0.42 -9.96
N ILE A 153 -6.17 0.32 -9.21
CA ILE A 153 -5.27 -0.86 -9.26
C ILE A 153 -6.00 -2.12 -8.79
N LEU A 154 -6.72 -2.06 -7.67
CA LEU A 154 -7.45 -3.20 -7.11
C LEU A 154 -8.64 -3.62 -7.99
N ARG A 155 -9.29 -2.66 -8.67
CA ARG A 155 -10.33 -2.98 -9.67
C ARG A 155 -9.73 -3.75 -10.83
N GLY A 156 -8.63 -3.26 -11.40
CA GLY A 156 -7.96 -3.92 -12.50
C GLY A 156 -7.52 -5.35 -12.17
N TRP A 157 -7.08 -5.59 -10.92
CA TRP A 157 -6.76 -6.93 -10.43
C TRP A 157 -7.95 -7.89 -10.50
N THR A 158 -9.15 -7.43 -10.12
CA THR A 158 -10.36 -8.25 -10.17
C THR A 158 -10.70 -8.67 -11.60
N PHE A 159 -10.48 -7.78 -12.57
CA PHE A 159 -10.67 -8.09 -13.99
C PHE A 159 -9.59 -9.01 -14.54
N TYR A 160 -8.33 -8.77 -14.14
CA TYR A 160 -7.19 -9.63 -14.47
C TYR A 160 -7.41 -11.07 -14.00
N ARG A 161 -7.81 -11.27 -12.73
CA ARG A 161 -8.15 -12.60 -12.19
C ARG A 161 -9.31 -13.29 -12.90
N ARG A 162 -10.26 -12.53 -13.44
CA ARG A 162 -11.42 -13.09 -14.16
C ARG A 162 -11.11 -13.37 -15.64
N ASN A 163 -9.88 -13.13 -16.11
CA ASN A 163 -9.50 -13.19 -17.53
C ASN A 163 -10.46 -12.39 -18.45
N ARG A 164 -11.13 -11.36 -17.92
CA ARG A 164 -12.05 -10.52 -18.69
C ARG A 164 -11.30 -9.31 -19.20
N SER A 165 -11.15 -9.22 -20.52
CA SER A 165 -10.69 -8.01 -21.22
C SER A 165 -11.66 -6.85 -20.94
N VAL A 166 -11.15 -5.71 -20.45
CA VAL A 166 -11.97 -4.53 -20.15
C VAL A 166 -11.37 -3.27 -20.76
N ALA A 167 -12.24 -2.51 -21.45
CA ALA A 167 -11.97 -1.14 -21.87
C ALA A 167 -11.87 -0.20 -20.64
N PRO A 168 -11.04 0.85 -20.68
CA PRO A 168 -10.77 1.75 -19.54
C PRO A 168 -12.03 2.44 -18.97
N THR A 169 -13.05 2.61 -19.80
CA THR A 169 -14.34 3.25 -19.48
C THR A 169 -15.23 2.39 -18.58
N ASN A 170 -15.04 1.06 -18.52
CA ASN A 170 -15.92 0.13 -17.81
C ASN A 170 -15.48 -0.20 -16.37
N LEU A 171 -14.47 0.48 -15.80
CA LEU A 171 -14.17 0.30 -14.38
C LEU A 171 -15.17 1.14 -13.57
N PRO A 172 -16.15 0.52 -12.87
CA PRO A 172 -17.18 1.23 -12.13
C PRO A 172 -16.57 2.09 -11.04
N ALA A 173 -17.17 3.25 -10.74
CA ALA A 173 -16.64 4.25 -9.81
C ALA A 173 -16.66 3.82 -8.33
N SER A 174 -17.41 2.79 -7.98
CA SER A 174 -17.55 2.25 -6.62
C SER A 174 -17.71 0.72 -6.66
N LEU A 175 -16.81 0.03 -5.97
CA LEU A 175 -16.92 -1.37 -5.53
C LEU A 175 -16.19 -1.41 -4.18
N PRO A 176 -16.63 -2.23 -3.22
CA PRO A 176 -15.90 -2.41 -1.96
C PRO A 176 -14.50 -2.90 -2.29
N PHE A 177 -13.47 -2.35 -1.64
CA PHE A 177 -12.12 -2.88 -1.78
C PHE A 177 -12.18 -4.38 -1.43
N PRO A 178 -11.39 -5.24 -2.10
CA PRO A 178 -11.51 -6.69 -1.95
C PRO A 178 -11.52 -7.06 -0.47
N ALA A 179 -12.58 -7.71 0.01
CA ALA A 179 -12.63 -8.20 1.39
C ALA A 179 -11.48 -9.19 1.56
N VAL A 180 -10.42 -8.78 2.26
CA VAL A 180 -9.29 -9.66 2.59
C VAL A 180 -9.57 -10.35 3.93
N PHE A 181 -10.78 -10.89 4.10
CA PHE A 181 -11.16 -11.76 5.21
C PHE A 181 -12.27 -12.71 4.74
#